data_AF-A0A321LK38-F1
#
_entry.id   AF-A0A321LK38-F1
#
_cell.length_a   1.000
_cell.length_b   1.000
_cell.length_c   1.000
_cell.angle_alpha   90.00
_cell.angle_beta   90.00
_cell.angle_gamma   90.00
#
_symmetry.space_group_name_H-M   'P 1'
#
loop_
_entity.id
_entity.type
_entity.pdbx_description
1 polymer ?
#
loop_
_entity_poly.entity_id
_entity_poly.type
_entity_poly.pdbx_seq_one_letter_code
_entity_poly.pdbx_strand_id
1 'polypeptide(L)'
;MNQNNSAVFHKIYGKSKPRVVYYKKDFIDYLLMLFLSASVIGASYSIGHMMSLMGFTLCAFMLVTFIVRHSVEFTIPLLLRKPQEILYLLVYKLQNLKPVYFMALALLLLENVLIAATPNLPHHVELMHRVALYLFWIHFAAITVFRTIILMDHLAKKKLVREILIQTPWKRVVKEDTNITLEIIHAYCTGILTHIITIAPWYIVIVHSRFSVIFLPVMAVINIFIHRNWYKVLNAWFYRDHWLGHNSEFEFIFMHGPHHDAIPSGMIAVAENGLLEGFMRYAMGAPTAFYNPVVAFAIFMIEVTGDIKTHQYIPGIFPKLPRRDIEVLHHSTHHYGPLEPYSIGIGTRKLPQADCSIDSTEPTDWIPDAVKNSVRLDEELTGFQPDNPTFRGILSLYDKYHN
;
A
#
# COMPACT_ATOMS: atom_id res chain seq x y z
N MET A 1 -13.03 0.16 27.03
CA MET A 1 -12.65 -0.32 25.68
C MET A 1 -13.85 -1.08 25.14
N ASN A 2 -14.51 -0.57 24.09
CA ASN A 2 -15.51 -1.38 23.38
C ASN A 2 -14.75 -2.55 22.72
N GLN A 3 -15.16 -3.79 23.01
CA GLN A 3 -14.59 -4.96 22.34
C GLN A 3 -14.74 -4.80 20.83
N ASN A 4 -13.67 -5.07 20.07
CA ASN A 4 -13.73 -5.09 18.61
C ASN A 4 -14.71 -6.19 18.18
N ASN A 5 -15.82 -5.81 17.52
CA ASN A 5 -16.88 -6.75 17.16
C ASN A 5 -16.62 -7.35 15.76
N SER A 6 -16.32 -8.65 15.70
CA SER A 6 -16.10 -9.38 14.45
C SER A 6 -17.28 -9.28 13.48
N ALA A 7 -18.53 -9.21 13.97
CA ALA A 7 -19.69 -9.04 13.10
C ALA A 7 -19.68 -7.71 12.33
N VAL A 8 -18.98 -6.70 12.82
CA VAL A 8 -18.79 -5.41 12.12
C VAL A 8 -17.60 -5.50 11.17
N PHE A 9 -16.45 -5.96 11.66
CA PHE A 9 -15.21 -6.02 10.88
C PHE A 9 -15.24 -7.04 9.74
N HIS A 10 -15.98 -8.14 9.90
CA HIS A 10 -16.08 -9.24 8.94
C HIS A 10 -17.41 -9.24 8.18
N LYS A 11 -18.15 -8.13 8.18
CA LYS A 11 -19.39 -8.01 7.42
C LYS A 11 -19.10 -8.07 5.92
N ILE A 12 -19.77 -8.97 5.19
CA ILE A 12 -19.82 -9.00 3.72
C ILE A 12 -21.29 -9.07 3.30
N TYR A 13 -21.74 -8.19 2.40
CA TYR A 13 -23.08 -8.21 1.82
C TYR A 13 -23.26 -9.31 0.76
N GLY A 14 -22.18 -9.68 0.07
CA GLY A 14 -22.11 -10.80 -0.87
C GLY A 14 -21.63 -12.12 -0.25
N LYS A 15 -21.20 -13.05 -1.12
CA LYS A 15 -20.61 -14.33 -0.68
C LYS A 15 -19.13 -14.12 -0.37
N SER A 16 -18.71 -14.43 0.86
CA SER A 16 -17.29 -14.52 1.21
C SER A 16 -16.61 -15.59 0.35
N LYS A 17 -15.50 -15.21 -0.28
CA LYS A 17 -14.68 -16.11 -1.08
C LYS A 17 -13.21 -15.70 -0.92
N PRO A 18 -12.50 -16.33 0.01
CA PRO A 18 -11.11 -16.01 0.29
C PRO A 18 -10.20 -16.19 -0.94
N ARG A 19 -9.29 -15.24 -1.18
CA ARG A 19 -8.37 -15.23 -2.33
C ARG A 19 -6.98 -14.68 -1.96
N VAL A 20 -5.96 -15.29 -2.55
CA VAL A 20 -4.53 -14.90 -2.46
C VAL A 20 -3.81 -14.90 -3.80
N VAL A 21 -4.44 -15.42 -4.86
CA VAL A 21 -3.81 -15.53 -6.18
C VAL A 21 -4.82 -15.33 -7.29
N TYR A 22 -4.33 -14.95 -8.46
CA TYR A 22 -5.06 -15.03 -9.72
C TYR A 22 -5.08 -16.43 -10.30
N TYR A 23 -6.06 -16.67 -11.17
CA TYR A 23 -6.24 -17.87 -11.97
C TYR A 23 -6.45 -17.47 -13.44
N LYS A 24 -6.19 -18.39 -14.37
CA LYS A 24 -6.44 -18.19 -15.82
C LYS A 24 -7.80 -17.57 -16.17
N LYS A 25 -8.86 -17.97 -15.45
CA LYS A 25 -10.24 -17.49 -15.66
C LYS A 25 -10.46 -16.03 -15.32
N ASP A 26 -9.56 -15.42 -14.54
CA ASP A 26 -9.63 -14.03 -14.13
C ASP A 26 -9.06 -13.09 -15.21
N PHE A 27 -8.57 -13.62 -16.34
CA PHE A 27 -7.93 -12.83 -17.40
C PHE A 27 -8.78 -11.63 -17.84
N ILE A 28 -10.08 -11.82 -18.09
CA ILE A 28 -10.96 -10.72 -18.54
C ILE A 28 -11.17 -9.70 -17.43
N ASP A 29 -11.33 -10.14 -16.18
CA ASP A 29 -11.48 -9.23 -15.05
C ASP A 29 -10.17 -8.44 -14.79
N TYR A 30 -9.01 -9.07 -14.92
CA TYR A 30 -7.70 -8.44 -14.81
C TYR A 30 -7.48 -7.40 -15.93
N LEU A 31 -7.84 -7.73 -17.17
CA LEU A 31 -7.82 -6.81 -18.30
C LEU A 31 -8.71 -5.58 -18.05
N LEU A 32 -9.91 -5.78 -17.51
CA LEU A 32 -10.82 -4.69 -17.16
C LEU A 32 -10.26 -3.83 -16.02
N MET A 33 -9.64 -4.44 -15.00
CA MET A 33 -8.95 -3.72 -13.93
C MET A 33 -7.80 -2.87 -14.47
N LEU A 34 -6.98 -3.39 -15.40
CA LEU A 34 -5.92 -2.63 -16.05
C LEU A 34 -6.47 -1.48 -16.91
N PHE A 35 -7.57 -1.69 -17.62
CA PHE A 35 -8.23 -0.64 -18.38
C PHE A 35 -8.76 0.48 -17.48
N LEU A 36 -9.38 0.13 -16.35
CA LEU A 36 -9.81 1.10 -15.34
C LEU A 36 -8.61 1.84 -14.73
N SER A 37 -7.52 1.14 -14.45
CA SER A 37 -6.28 1.73 -13.94
C SER A 37 -5.68 2.73 -14.94
N ALA A 38 -5.60 2.36 -16.22
CA ALA A 38 -5.19 3.26 -17.29
C ALA A 38 -6.14 4.47 -17.41
N SER A 39 -7.45 4.26 -17.27
CA SER A 39 -8.42 5.36 -17.30
C SER A 39 -8.21 6.35 -16.14
N VAL A 40 -7.96 5.85 -14.93
CA VAL A 40 -7.62 6.68 -13.76
C VAL A 40 -6.34 7.48 -14.01
N ILE A 41 -5.30 6.83 -14.54
CA ILE A 41 -4.02 7.48 -14.87
C ILE A 41 -4.23 8.59 -15.92
N GLY A 42 -4.90 8.28 -17.03
CA GLY A 42 -5.15 9.23 -18.11
C GLY A 42 -6.02 10.41 -17.67
N ALA A 43 -7.02 10.17 -16.82
CA ALA A 43 -7.87 11.22 -16.27
C ALA A 43 -7.15 12.08 -15.23
N SER A 44 -6.25 11.51 -14.42
CA SER A 44 -5.55 12.23 -13.36
C SER A 44 -4.41 13.10 -13.90
N TYR A 45 -3.65 12.57 -14.87
CA TYR A 45 -2.43 13.21 -15.36
C TYR A 45 -2.55 13.83 -16.75
N SER A 46 -3.62 13.57 -17.52
CA SER A 46 -3.74 13.79 -18.96
C SER A 46 -2.98 12.77 -19.82
N ILE A 47 -3.53 12.41 -20.98
CA ILE A 47 -3.05 11.33 -21.86
C ILE A 47 -1.60 11.56 -22.34
N GLY A 48 -1.22 12.81 -22.61
CA GLY A 48 0.12 13.16 -23.10
C GLY A 48 1.18 13.34 -22.02
N HIS A 49 0.80 13.25 -20.74
CA HIS A 49 1.73 13.47 -19.62
C HIS A 49 2.65 12.26 -19.42
N MET A 50 3.90 12.51 -18.99
CA MET A 50 4.92 11.48 -18.82
C MET A 50 4.45 10.34 -17.89
N MET A 51 3.78 10.66 -16.78
CA MET A 51 3.20 9.65 -15.87
C MET A 51 2.19 8.75 -16.57
N SER A 52 1.38 9.30 -17.49
CA SER A 52 0.42 8.51 -18.26
C SER A 52 1.08 7.57 -19.23
N LEU A 53 2.07 8.05 -19.97
CA LEU A 53 2.84 7.23 -20.90
C LEU A 53 3.53 6.06 -20.19
N MET A 54 4.17 6.34 -19.04
CA MET A 54 4.75 5.30 -18.18
C MET A 54 3.68 4.32 -17.68
N GLY A 55 2.58 4.85 -17.14
CA GLY A 55 1.46 4.06 -16.63
C GLY A 55 0.83 3.13 -17.66
N PHE A 56 0.57 3.61 -18.88
CA PHE A 56 0.04 2.80 -19.98
C PHE A 56 1.02 1.70 -20.41
N THR A 57 2.30 2.04 -20.52
CA THR A 57 3.36 1.07 -20.84
C THR A 57 3.43 -0.03 -19.79
N LEU A 58 3.35 0.34 -18.51
CA LEU A 58 3.34 -0.62 -17.41
C LEU A 58 2.05 -1.45 -17.41
N CYS A 59 0.87 -0.88 -17.69
CA CYS A 59 -0.37 -1.65 -17.84
C CYS A 59 -0.25 -2.71 -18.95
N ALA A 60 0.34 -2.36 -20.10
CA ALA A 60 0.60 -3.31 -21.18
C ALA A 60 1.56 -4.41 -20.74
N PHE A 61 2.62 -4.06 -20.00
CA PHE A 61 3.55 -5.03 -19.43
C PHE A 61 2.87 -5.99 -18.43
N MET A 62 1.99 -5.48 -17.55
CA MET A 62 1.22 -6.30 -16.60
C MET A 62 0.32 -7.30 -17.34
N LEU A 63 -0.34 -6.86 -18.42
CA LEU A 63 -1.16 -7.75 -19.24
C LEU A 63 -0.36 -8.90 -19.86
N VAL A 64 0.79 -8.59 -20.46
CA VAL A 64 1.69 -9.60 -21.03
C VAL A 64 2.17 -10.57 -19.95
N THR A 65 2.54 -10.03 -18.77
CA THR A 65 3.02 -10.85 -17.66
C THR A 65 1.93 -11.77 -17.11
N PHE A 66 0.69 -11.29 -17.02
CA PHE A 66 -0.45 -12.13 -16.64
C PHE A 66 -0.64 -13.30 -17.61
N ILE A 67 -0.59 -13.05 -18.92
CA ILE A 67 -0.73 -14.09 -19.96
C ILE A 67 0.36 -15.15 -19.80
N VAL A 68 1.61 -14.72 -19.61
CA VAL A 68 2.76 -15.63 -19.44
C VAL A 68 2.64 -16.47 -18.16
N ARG A 69 2.20 -15.87 -17.06
CA ARG A 69 2.17 -16.53 -15.73
C ARG A 69 0.95 -17.41 -15.53
N HIS A 70 -0.22 -16.91 -15.92
CA HIS A 70 -1.51 -17.51 -15.57
C HIS A 70 -2.20 -18.17 -16.75
N SER A 71 -1.74 -17.95 -17.99
CA SER A 71 -2.47 -18.28 -19.21
C SER A 71 -3.78 -17.49 -19.36
N VAL A 72 -4.53 -17.76 -20.43
CA VAL A 72 -5.76 -17.05 -20.78
C VAL A 72 -6.94 -18.01 -20.76
N GLU A 73 -8.00 -17.63 -20.08
CA GLU A 73 -9.31 -18.26 -20.20
C GLU A 73 -10.40 -17.19 -20.28
N PHE A 74 -11.15 -17.21 -21.37
CA PHE A 74 -12.24 -16.26 -21.61
C PHE A 74 -13.47 -16.70 -20.82
N THR A 75 -13.78 -15.95 -19.76
CA THR A 75 -15.00 -16.15 -18.97
C THR A 75 -15.80 -14.86 -18.91
N ILE A 76 -17.08 -14.97 -18.56
CA ILE A 76 -17.92 -13.78 -18.33
C ILE A 76 -17.34 -13.02 -17.13
N PRO A 77 -16.98 -11.73 -17.27
CA PRO A 77 -16.37 -10.97 -16.19
C PRO A 77 -17.31 -10.86 -14.98
N LEU A 78 -16.73 -10.76 -13.80
CA LEU A 78 -17.46 -10.58 -12.54
C LEU A 78 -18.38 -9.38 -12.56
N LEU A 79 -17.99 -8.28 -13.21
CA LEU A 79 -18.81 -7.08 -13.36
C LEU A 79 -20.18 -7.40 -14.00
N LEU A 80 -20.24 -8.36 -14.92
CA LEU A 80 -21.49 -8.79 -15.56
C LEU A 80 -22.19 -9.92 -14.79
N ARG A 81 -21.43 -10.82 -14.16
CA ARG A 81 -22.00 -11.93 -13.35
C ARG A 81 -22.61 -11.45 -12.04
N LYS A 82 -22.05 -10.40 -11.44
CA LYS A 82 -22.41 -9.88 -10.11
C LYS A 82 -22.29 -8.34 -10.07
N PRO A 83 -23.09 -7.61 -10.86
CA PRO A 83 -23.01 -6.14 -10.94
C PRO A 83 -23.22 -5.44 -9.59
N GLN A 84 -23.97 -6.06 -8.67
CA GLN A 84 -24.18 -5.54 -7.32
C GLN A 84 -22.89 -5.41 -6.48
N GLU A 85 -21.82 -6.13 -6.82
CA GLU A 85 -20.53 -6.03 -6.10
C GLU A 85 -19.90 -4.63 -6.22
N ILE A 86 -20.21 -3.89 -7.30
CA ILE A 86 -19.80 -2.49 -7.46
C ILE A 86 -20.44 -1.61 -6.37
N LEU A 87 -21.75 -1.82 -6.11
CA LEU A 87 -22.46 -1.10 -5.05
C LEU A 87 -21.91 -1.50 -3.68
N TYR A 88 -21.60 -2.79 -3.47
CA TYR A 88 -21.01 -3.25 -2.22
C TYR A 88 -19.62 -2.64 -1.98
N LEU A 89 -18.76 -2.57 -3.00
CA LEU A 89 -17.49 -1.85 -2.94
C LEU A 89 -17.68 -0.41 -2.45
N LEU A 90 -18.59 0.35 -3.07
CA LEU A 90 -18.88 1.72 -2.66
C LEU A 90 -19.37 1.80 -1.22
N VAL A 91 -20.31 0.93 -0.82
CA VAL A 91 -20.81 0.87 0.56
C VAL A 91 -19.68 0.55 1.54
N TYR A 92 -18.79 -0.38 1.23
CA TYR A 92 -17.66 -0.71 2.09
C TYR A 92 -16.71 0.46 2.28
N LYS A 93 -16.33 1.16 1.18
CA LYS A 93 -15.45 2.33 1.27
C LYS A 93 -16.11 3.44 2.09
N LEU A 94 -17.38 3.74 1.86
CA LEU A 94 -18.14 4.72 2.65
C LEU A 94 -18.24 4.34 4.13
N GLN A 95 -18.49 3.06 4.44
CA GLN A 95 -18.55 2.57 5.82
C GLN A 95 -17.20 2.59 6.53
N ASN A 96 -16.10 2.55 5.76
CA ASN A 96 -14.76 2.60 6.32
C ASN A 96 -14.25 4.05 6.51
N LEU A 97 -14.88 5.06 5.90
CA LEU A 97 -14.48 6.46 6.07
C LEU A 97 -14.43 6.90 7.54
N LYS A 98 -13.41 7.68 7.89
CA LYS A 98 -13.21 8.20 9.26
C LYS A 98 -13.39 9.72 9.27
N PRO A 99 -13.86 10.31 10.39
CA PRO A 99 -14.01 11.77 10.51
C PRO A 99 -12.76 12.58 10.13
N VAL A 100 -11.58 12.03 10.42
CA VAL A 100 -10.28 12.65 10.12
C VAL A 100 -10.09 12.93 8.61
N TYR A 101 -10.63 12.08 7.73
CA TYR A 101 -10.63 12.31 6.28
C TYR A 101 -11.40 13.60 5.93
N PHE A 102 -12.60 13.77 6.47
CA PHE A 102 -13.43 14.95 6.22
C PHE A 102 -12.82 16.22 6.82
N MET A 103 -12.11 16.12 7.95
CA MET A 103 -11.38 17.26 8.53
C MET A 103 -10.28 17.76 7.59
N ALA A 104 -9.50 16.86 6.99
CA ALA A 104 -8.45 17.24 6.03
C ALA A 104 -9.04 17.90 4.78
N LEU A 105 -10.10 17.31 4.22
CA LEU A 105 -10.80 17.86 3.06
C LEU A 105 -11.42 19.24 3.37
N ALA A 106 -12.11 19.38 4.50
CA ALA A 106 -12.71 20.64 4.91
C ALA A 106 -11.65 21.73 5.13
N LEU A 107 -10.49 21.37 5.66
CA LEU A 107 -9.39 22.30 5.87
C LEU A 107 -8.78 22.78 4.54
N LEU A 108 -8.58 21.88 3.57
CA LEU A 108 -8.15 22.24 2.21
C LEU A 108 -9.15 23.20 1.55
N LEU A 109 -10.45 22.91 1.65
CA LEU A 109 -11.51 23.76 1.11
C LEU A 109 -11.54 25.13 1.80
N LEU A 110 -11.38 25.16 3.13
CA LEU A 110 -11.31 26.40 3.91
C LEU A 110 -10.13 27.26 3.45
N GLU A 111 -8.94 26.69 3.24
CA GLU A 111 -7.80 27.44 2.71
C GLU A 111 -8.13 28.09 1.36
N ASN A 112 -8.75 27.34 0.45
CA ASN A 112 -9.13 27.84 -0.87
C ASN A 112 -10.17 28.98 -0.79
N VAL A 113 -11.14 28.88 0.11
CA VAL A 113 -12.13 29.94 0.37
C VAL A 113 -11.44 31.18 0.95
N LEU A 114 -10.53 31.01 1.91
CA LEU A 114 -9.80 32.13 2.51
C LEU A 114 -8.92 32.84 1.49
N ILE A 115 -8.19 32.11 0.65
CA ILE A 115 -7.41 32.69 -0.46
C ILE A 115 -8.30 33.54 -1.37
N ALA A 116 -9.49 33.05 -1.72
CA ALA A 116 -10.43 33.79 -2.56
C ALA A 116 -11.01 35.02 -1.85
N ALA A 117 -11.23 34.95 -0.54
CA ALA A 117 -11.77 36.03 0.28
C ALA A 117 -10.75 37.12 0.62
N THR A 118 -9.45 36.82 0.58
CA THR A 118 -8.37 37.76 0.93
C THR A 118 -7.40 38.03 -0.23
N PRO A 119 -7.88 38.46 -1.41
CA PRO A 119 -7.05 38.58 -2.62
C PRO A 119 -5.88 39.56 -2.49
N ASN A 120 -5.95 40.50 -1.53
CA ASN A 120 -4.92 41.50 -1.28
C ASN A 120 -3.74 40.97 -0.42
N LEU A 121 -3.87 39.78 0.18
CA LEU A 121 -2.77 39.17 0.91
C LEU A 121 -1.77 38.50 -0.04
N PRO A 122 -0.47 38.50 0.28
CA PRO A 122 0.57 37.91 -0.56
C PRO A 122 0.53 36.37 -0.46
N HIS A 123 -0.51 35.74 -1.00
CA HIS A 123 -0.67 34.28 -0.91
C HIS A 123 0.39 33.51 -1.70
N HIS A 124 0.98 34.11 -2.73
CA HIS A 124 1.98 33.49 -3.62
C HIS A 124 1.56 32.10 -4.15
N VAL A 125 0.30 31.97 -4.60
CA VAL A 125 -0.30 30.70 -5.04
C VAL A 125 0.52 30.02 -6.15
N GLU A 126 0.99 30.79 -7.14
CA GLU A 126 1.80 30.27 -8.24
C GLU A 126 3.15 29.68 -7.76
N LEU A 127 3.79 30.32 -6.77
CA LEU A 127 5.00 29.79 -6.15
C LEU A 127 4.69 28.45 -5.45
N MET A 128 3.62 28.42 -4.65
CA MET A 128 3.23 27.21 -3.93
C MET A 128 2.86 26.07 -4.87
N HIS A 129 2.23 26.36 -6.01
CA HIS A 129 1.93 25.37 -7.03
C HIS A 129 3.21 24.76 -7.63
N ARG A 130 4.22 25.58 -7.97
CA ARG A 130 5.53 25.09 -8.43
C ARG A 130 6.25 24.26 -7.38
N VAL A 131 6.25 24.71 -6.13
CA VAL A 131 6.83 23.96 -5.00
C VAL A 131 6.14 22.61 -4.86
N ALA A 132 4.80 22.58 -4.93
CA ALA A 132 4.03 21.34 -4.83
C ALA A 132 4.39 20.35 -5.95
N LEU A 133 4.48 20.83 -7.19
CA LEU A 133 4.90 20.00 -8.33
C LEU A 133 6.35 19.49 -8.17
N TYR A 134 7.28 20.32 -7.69
CA TYR A 134 8.64 19.85 -7.42
C TYR A 134 8.68 18.78 -6.34
N LEU A 135 7.96 18.97 -5.23
CA LEU A 135 7.88 17.96 -4.16
C LEU A 135 7.26 16.66 -4.66
N PHE A 136 6.20 16.74 -5.48
CA PHE A 136 5.60 15.58 -6.13
C PHE A 136 6.63 14.79 -6.97
N TRP A 137 7.37 15.49 -7.84
CA TRP A 137 8.38 14.85 -8.70
C TRP A 137 9.59 14.35 -7.92
N ILE A 138 10.05 15.08 -6.90
CA ILE A 138 11.13 14.63 -6.02
C ILE A 138 10.72 13.34 -5.30
N HIS A 139 9.49 13.27 -4.78
CA HIS A 139 8.96 12.06 -4.15
C HIS A 139 8.96 10.88 -5.14
N PHE A 140 8.36 11.07 -6.32
CA PHE A 140 8.28 10.00 -7.31
C PHE A 140 9.67 9.53 -7.75
N ALA A 141 10.58 10.46 -8.05
CA ALA A 141 11.94 10.14 -8.48
C ALA A 141 12.75 9.46 -7.37
N ALA A 142 12.72 9.97 -6.15
CA ALA A 142 13.47 9.42 -5.02
C ALA A 142 13.03 7.98 -4.69
N ILE A 143 11.72 7.73 -4.63
CA ILE A 143 11.21 6.39 -4.38
C ILE A 143 11.49 5.47 -5.57
N THR A 144 11.38 5.95 -6.82
CA THR A 144 11.72 5.14 -8.00
C THR A 144 13.19 4.75 -7.99
N VAL A 145 14.10 5.68 -7.71
CA VAL A 145 15.54 5.39 -7.55
C VAL A 145 15.78 4.37 -6.45
N PHE A 146 15.12 4.53 -5.29
CA PHE A 146 15.22 3.58 -4.19
C PHE A 146 14.77 2.17 -4.61
N ARG A 147 13.64 2.04 -5.30
CA ARG A 147 13.18 0.76 -5.87
C ARG A 147 14.13 0.20 -6.94
N THR A 148 14.73 1.05 -7.77
CA THR A 148 15.70 0.62 -8.79
C THR A 148 16.95 0.03 -8.14
N ILE A 149 17.43 0.60 -7.03
CA ILE A 149 18.55 0.03 -6.28
C ILE A 149 18.19 -1.37 -5.76
N ILE A 150 16.97 -1.54 -5.24
CA ILE A 150 16.43 -2.84 -4.79
C ILE A 150 16.37 -3.83 -5.95
N LEU A 151 15.87 -3.41 -7.12
CA LEU A 151 15.83 -4.21 -8.34
C LEU A 151 17.22 -4.72 -8.72
N MET A 152 18.22 -3.84 -8.74
CA MET A 152 19.59 -4.21 -9.10
C MET A 152 20.18 -5.25 -8.14
N ASP A 153 19.92 -5.12 -6.83
CA ASP A 153 20.38 -6.13 -5.85
C ASP A 153 19.65 -7.47 -6.03
N HIS A 154 18.33 -7.46 -6.29
CA HIS A 154 17.57 -8.68 -6.60
C HIS A 154 18.09 -9.38 -7.86
N LEU A 155 18.36 -8.62 -8.94
CA LEU A 155 18.88 -9.16 -10.20
C LEU A 155 20.28 -9.74 -10.04
N ALA A 156 21.15 -9.05 -9.30
CA ALA A 156 22.51 -9.53 -9.00
C ALA A 156 22.47 -10.84 -8.18
N LYS A 157 21.50 -10.97 -7.27
CA LYS A 157 21.33 -12.12 -6.37
C LYS A 157 20.16 -13.01 -6.75
N LYS A 158 19.77 -13.05 -8.03
CA LYS A 158 18.57 -13.77 -8.49
C LYS A 158 18.52 -15.27 -8.15
N LYS A 159 19.69 -15.91 -7.99
CA LYS A 159 19.79 -17.31 -7.53
C LYS A 159 19.34 -17.46 -6.09
N LEU A 160 19.80 -16.55 -5.22
CA LEU A 160 19.39 -16.50 -3.80
C LEU A 160 17.89 -16.19 -3.68
N VAL A 161 17.39 -15.25 -4.47
CA VAL A 161 15.95 -14.94 -4.55
C VAL A 161 15.14 -16.21 -4.86
N ARG A 162 15.54 -16.97 -5.89
CA ARG A 162 14.89 -18.24 -6.23
C ARG A 162 14.99 -19.26 -5.09
N GLU A 163 16.18 -19.44 -4.53
CA GLU A 163 16.45 -20.42 -3.48
C GLU A 163 15.55 -20.20 -2.26
N ILE A 164 15.41 -18.94 -1.83
CA ILE A 164 14.52 -18.56 -0.74
C ILE A 164 13.06 -18.83 -1.10
N LEU A 165 12.59 -18.37 -2.27
CA LEU A 165 11.18 -18.51 -2.66
C LEU A 165 10.74 -19.98 -2.74
N ILE A 166 11.59 -20.89 -3.20
CA ILE A 166 11.31 -22.35 -3.26
C ILE A 166 11.20 -22.98 -1.85
N GLN A 167 11.79 -22.37 -0.82
CA GLN A 167 11.64 -22.81 0.58
C GLN A 167 10.37 -22.28 1.25
N THR A 168 9.62 -21.42 0.57
CA THR A 168 8.34 -20.88 1.06
C THR A 168 7.16 -21.45 0.26
N PRO A 169 5.91 -21.14 0.62
CA PRO A 169 4.75 -21.51 -0.19
C PRO A 169 4.75 -20.95 -1.62
N TRP A 170 5.62 -19.98 -1.94
CA TRP A 170 5.87 -19.53 -3.31
C TRP A 170 6.44 -20.61 -4.23
N LYS A 171 6.93 -21.74 -3.71
CA LYS A 171 7.33 -22.92 -4.50
C LYS A 171 6.24 -23.46 -5.44
N ARG A 172 4.98 -23.08 -5.21
CA ARG A 172 3.84 -23.42 -6.08
C ARG A 172 3.84 -22.61 -7.39
N VAL A 173 4.42 -21.42 -7.36
CA VAL A 173 4.48 -20.47 -8.48
C VAL A 173 5.89 -20.43 -9.07
N VAL A 174 6.92 -20.38 -8.20
CA VAL A 174 8.33 -20.34 -8.57
C VAL A 174 8.93 -21.74 -8.45
N LYS A 175 9.39 -22.27 -9.58
CA LYS A 175 10.08 -23.55 -9.74
C LYS A 175 11.52 -23.34 -10.19
N GLU A 176 12.29 -24.43 -10.30
CA GLU A 176 13.69 -24.39 -10.74
C GLU A 176 13.88 -23.81 -12.16
N ASP A 177 12.93 -24.10 -13.04
CA ASP A 177 12.87 -23.66 -14.43
C ASP A 177 12.19 -22.29 -14.62
N THR A 178 11.56 -21.73 -13.58
CA THR A 178 10.93 -20.40 -13.65
C THR A 178 11.96 -19.33 -13.98
N ASN A 179 11.62 -18.46 -14.94
CA ASN A 179 12.40 -17.28 -15.27
C ASN A 179 12.32 -16.24 -14.14
N ILE A 180 13.16 -16.41 -13.13
CA ILE A 180 13.20 -15.54 -11.96
C ILE A 180 13.50 -14.07 -12.30
N THR A 181 14.18 -13.82 -13.43
CA THR A 181 14.43 -12.46 -13.91
C THR A 181 13.12 -11.75 -14.25
N LEU A 182 12.19 -12.45 -14.93
CA LEU A 182 10.87 -11.90 -15.25
C LEU A 182 10.06 -11.63 -13.98
N GLU A 183 10.11 -12.54 -13.00
CA GLU A 183 9.44 -12.38 -11.69
C GLU A 183 9.93 -11.15 -10.94
N ILE A 184 11.24 -10.92 -10.93
CA ILE A 184 11.87 -9.74 -10.32
C ILE A 184 11.47 -8.44 -11.04
N ILE A 185 11.50 -8.44 -12.38
CA ILE A 185 11.06 -7.27 -13.17
C ILE A 185 9.56 -7.02 -12.97
N HIS A 186 8.75 -8.08 -12.89
CA HIS A 186 7.32 -7.99 -12.63
C HIS A 186 7.01 -7.29 -11.30
N ALA A 187 7.71 -7.67 -10.23
CA ALA A 187 7.57 -7.00 -8.93
C ALA A 187 7.93 -5.52 -8.99
N TYR A 188 9.01 -5.15 -9.68
CA TYR A 188 9.40 -3.76 -9.89
C TYR A 188 8.35 -2.96 -10.68
N CYS A 189 7.87 -3.51 -11.81
CA CYS A 189 6.85 -2.87 -12.63
C CYS A 189 5.52 -2.72 -11.90
N THR A 190 5.13 -3.73 -11.10
CA THR A 190 3.96 -3.68 -10.22
C THR A 190 4.08 -2.51 -9.26
N GLY A 191 5.19 -2.40 -8.52
CA GLY A 191 5.40 -1.32 -7.56
C GLY A 191 5.40 0.08 -8.17
N ILE A 192 6.01 0.26 -9.35
CA ILE A 192 5.97 1.56 -10.04
C ILE A 192 4.55 1.90 -10.48
N LEU A 193 3.83 0.95 -11.08
CA LEU A 193 2.47 1.19 -11.53
C LEU A 193 1.54 1.52 -10.35
N THR A 194 1.61 0.73 -9.26
CA THR A 194 0.89 1.01 -8.02
C THR A 194 1.25 2.40 -7.51
N HIS A 195 2.52 2.80 -7.55
CA HIS A 195 2.96 4.10 -7.03
C HIS A 195 2.42 5.27 -7.86
N ILE A 196 2.48 5.19 -9.19
CA ILE A 196 1.88 6.18 -10.11
C ILE A 196 0.39 6.35 -9.80
N ILE A 197 -0.34 5.27 -9.58
CA ILE A 197 -1.79 5.32 -9.32
C ILE A 197 -2.07 5.87 -7.91
N THR A 198 -1.29 5.46 -6.91
CA THR A 198 -1.45 5.85 -5.50
C THR A 198 -1.29 7.35 -5.29
N ILE A 199 -0.35 8.00 -6.00
CA ILE A 199 -0.11 9.44 -5.86
C ILE A 199 -1.00 10.29 -6.78
N ALA A 200 -1.85 9.68 -7.60
CA ALA A 200 -2.73 10.40 -8.52
C ALA A 200 -3.73 11.34 -7.80
N PRO A 201 -4.37 10.96 -6.67
CA PRO A 201 -5.21 11.89 -5.91
C PRO A 201 -4.44 13.12 -5.41
N TRP A 202 -3.17 12.95 -5.02
CA TRP A 202 -2.32 14.08 -4.60
C TRP A 202 -2.02 15.02 -5.77
N TYR A 203 -1.71 14.47 -6.95
CA TYR A 203 -1.53 15.28 -8.17
C TYR A 203 -2.79 16.07 -8.53
N ILE A 204 -3.96 15.43 -8.49
CA ILE A 204 -5.26 16.11 -8.72
C ILE A 204 -5.43 17.28 -7.75
N VAL A 205 -5.16 17.07 -6.46
CA VAL A 205 -5.24 18.13 -5.44
C VAL A 205 -4.28 19.28 -5.77
N ILE A 206 -3.04 18.98 -6.19
CA ILE A 206 -2.04 20.00 -6.58
C ILE A 206 -2.53 20.85 -7.76
N VAL A 207 -3.11 20.21 -8.77
CA VAL A 207 -3.54 20.88 -10.02
C VAL A 207 -4.82 21.70 -9.82
N HIS A 208 -5.74 21.24 -8.97
CA HIS A 208 -7.06 21.85 -8.84
C HIS A 208 -7.24 22.71 -7.59
N SER A 209 -6.29 22.69 -6.64
CA SER A 209 -6.37 23.48 -5.42
C SER A 209 -5.30 24.59 -5.39
N ARG A 210 -5.61 25.65 -4.66
CA ARG A 210 -4.67 26.74 -4.35
C ARG A 210 -4.12 26.54 -2.95
N PHE A 211 -2.84 26.81 -2.80
CA PHE A 211 -2.14 26.81 -1.51
C PHE A 211 -1.53 28.17 -1.25
N SER A 212 -1.48 28.58 0.01
CA SER A 212 -0.95 29.87 0.40
C SER A 212 0.32 29.77 1.22
N VAL A 213 1.33 30.57 0.85
CA VAL A 213 2.57 30.65 1.63
C VAL A 213 2.33 31.23 3.04
N ILE A 214 1.38 32.15 3.19
CA ILE A 214 1.10 32.79 4.49
C ILE A 214 0.31 31.88 5.43
N PHE A 215 -0.53 30.98 4.89
CA PHE A 215 -1.28 30.01 5.69
C PHE A 215 -0.47 28.74 5.96
N LEU A 216 0.60 28.50 5.20
CA LEU A 216 1.42 27.29 5.29
C LEU A 216 1.82 26.90 6.73
N PRO A 217 2.30 27.80 7.62
CA PRO A 217 2.70 27.40 8.96
C PRO A 217 1.53 26.83 9.79
N VAL A 218 0.37 27.50 9.74
CA VAL A 218 -0.82 27.08 10.47
C VAL A 218 -1.39 25.79 9.87
N MET A 219 -1.49 25.72 8.54
CA MET A 219 -1.95 24.54 7.82
C MET A 219 -1.05 23.32 8.08
N ALA A 220 0.26 23.51 8.20
CA ALA A 220 1.20 22.43 8.52
C ALA A 220 0.96 21.87 9.93
N VAL A 221 0.81 22.74 10.93
CA VAL A 221 0.52 22.31 12.31
C VAL A 221 -0.81 21.56 12.40
N ILE A 222 -1.87 22.09 11.77
CA ILE A 222 -3.18 21.43 11.78
C ILE A 222 -3.10 20.07 11.05
N ASN A 223 -2.43 19.99 9.90
CA ASN A 223 -2.28 18.72 9.18
C ASN A 223 -1.53 17.67 9.98
N ILE A 224 -0.47 18.05 10.71
CA ILE A 224 0.25 17.13 11.61
C ILE A 224 -0.68 16.61 12.71
N PHE A 225 -1.53 17.48 13.27
CA PHE A 225 -2.53 17.07 14.26
C PHE A 225 -3.58 16.12 13.69
N ILE A 226 -4.11 16.42 12.50
CA ILE A 226 -5.04 15.55 11.76
C ILE A 226 -4.37 14.19 11.51
N HIS A 227 -3.12 14.17 11.04
CA HIS A 227 -2.38 12.94 10.77
C HIS A 227 -2.11 12.11 12.03
N ARG A 228 -1.79 12.76 13.14
CA ARG A 228 -1.67 12.06 14.43
C ARG A 228 -2.97 11.39 14.85
N ASN A 229 -4.12 12.02 14.58
CA ASN A 229 -5.43 11.41 14.84
C ASN A 229 -5.75 10.30 13.83
N TRP A 230 -5.29 10.42 12.59
CA TRP A 230 -5.37 9.35 11.60
C TRP A 230 -4.65 8.09 12.08
N TYR A 231 -3.42 8.21 12.60
CA TYR A 231 -2.68 7.04 13.14
C TYR A 231 -3.37 6.32 14.30
N LYS A 232 -4.26 6.98 15.05
CA LYS A 232 -5.04 6.29 16.10
C LYS A 232 -6.10 5.34 15.53
N VAL A 233 -6.58 5.59 14.32
CA VAL A 233 -7.64 4.80 13.66
C VAL A 233 -7.13 3.99 12.47
N LEU A 234 -5.90 4.27 12.00
CA LEU A 234 -5.28 3.68 10.82
C LEU A 234 -5.35 2.15 10.86
N ASN A 235 -4.95 1.52 11.97
CA ASN A 235 -4.90 0.06 12.04
C ASN A 235 -6.26 -0.60 11.83
N ALA A 236 -7.31 -0.07 12.47
CA ALA A 236 -8.66 -0.61 12.35
C ALA A 236 -9.25 -0.33 10.95
N TRP A 237 -8.98 0.84 10.39
CA TRP A 237 -9.35 1.18 9.02
C TRP A 237 -8.69 0.23 8.01
N PHE A 238 -7.37 0.05 8.13
CA PHE A 238 -6.56 -0.79 7.26
C PHE A 238 -6.99 -2.25 7.36
N TYR A 239 -7.14 -2.79 8.57
CA TYR A 239 -7.62 -4.15 8.79
C TYR A 239 -8.91 -4.42 8.02
N ARG A 240 -9.90 -3.52 8.12
CA ARG A 240 -11.20 -3.70 7.48
C ARG A 240 -11.05 -3.72 5.95
N ASP A 241 -10.28 -2.79 5.40
CA ASP A 241 -10.06 -2.68 3.96
C ASP A 241 -9.31 -3.91 3.42
N HIS A 242 -8.26 -4.31 4.11
CA HIS A 242 -7.41 -5.44 3.74
C HIS A 242 -8.14 -6.79 3.88
N TRP A 243 -8.93 -6.96 4.95
CA TRP A 243 -9.77 -8.14 5.14
C TRP A 243 -10.77 -8.30 3.99
N LEU A 244 -11.38 -7.20 3.51
CA LEU A 244 -12.24 -7.22 2.32
C LEU A 244 -11.46 -7.58 1.06
N GLY A 245 -10.27 -6.99 0.89
CA GLY A 245 -9.35 -7.28 -0.21
C GLY A 245 -9.04 -8.77 -0.37
N HIS A 246 -9.08 -9.52 0.73
CA HIS A 246 -8.83 -10.96 0.73
C HIS A 246 -10.06 -11.85 0.82
N ASN A 247 -11.20 -11.36 1.34
CA ASN A 247 -12.39 -12.18 1.58
C ASN A 247 -13.55 -11.90 0.61
N SER A 248 -13.43 -10.87 -0.23
CA SER A 248 -14.32 -10.63 -1.38
C SER A 248 -13.59 -10.90 -2.68
N GLU A 249 -14.14 -11.78 -3.52
CA GLU A 249 -13.57 -12.10 -4.83
C GLU A 249 -13.46 -10.87 -5.74
N PHE A 250 -14.42 -9.95 -5.64
CA PHE A 250 -14.43 -8.72 -6.43
C PHE A 250 -13.37 -7.73 -5.95
N GLU A 251 -13.28 -7.49 -4.63
CA GLU A 251 -12.25 -6.63 -4.03
C GLU A 251 -10.86 -7.18 -4.32
N PHE A 252 -10.67 -8.51 -4.23
CA PHE A 252 -9.39 -9.11 -4.58
C PHE A 252 -9.03 -8.82 -6.04
N ILE A 253 -9.90 -9.14 -7.01
CA ILE A 253 -9.51 -9.03 -8.43
C ILE A 253 -9.33 -7.57 -8.88
N PHE A 254 -10.22 -6.67 -8.46
CA PHE A 254 -10.19 -5.29 -8.96
C PHE A 254 -9.34 -4.35 -8.10
N MET A 255 -9.14 -4.66 -6.82
CA MET A 255 -8.46 -3.77 -5.88
C MET A 255 -7.12 -4.36 -5.46
N HIS A 256 -7.13 -5.43 -4.66
CA HIS A 256 -5.97 -5.83 -3.85
C HIS A 256 -5.00 -6.80 -4.54
N GLY A 257 -5.54 -7.70 -5.35
CA GLY A 257 -4.84 -8.84 -5.96
C GLY A 257 -3.59 -8.51 -6.78
N PRO A 258 -3.46 -7.36 -7.49
CA PRO A 258 -2.22 -7.06 -8.21
C PRO A 258 -0.97 -7.04 -7.31
N HIS A 259 -1.14 -6.67 -6.04
CA HIS A 259 -0.07 -6.73 -5.04
C HIS A 259 0.41 -8.16 -4.78
N HIS A 260 -0.52 -9.11 -4.71
CA HIS A 260 -0.26 -10.54 -4.51
C HIS A 260 0.20 -11.28 -5.77
N ASP A 261 0.10 -10.65 -6.94
CA ASP A 261 0.49 -11.27 -8.20
C ASP A 261 2.01 -11.29 -8.39
N ALA A 262 2.74 -10.36 -7.78
CA ALA A 262 4.18 -10.28 -7.88
C ALA A 262 4.89 -10.95 -6.69
N ILE A 263 6.16 -11.31 -6.87
CA ILE A 263 6.94 -11.92 -5.78
C ILE A 263 7.02 -10.95 -4.58
N PRO A 264 6.99 -11.48 -3.34
CA PRO A 264 6.80 -10.67 -2.15
C PRO A 264 8.16 -10.04 -1.80
N SER A 265 8.32 -8.77 -2.16
CA SER A 265 9.57 -8.01 -2.01
C SER A 265 9.28 -6.52 -1.80
N GLY A 266 10.25 -5.76 -1.30
CA GLY A 266 10.06 -4.32 -1.06
C GLY A 266 9.69 -3.54 -2.32
N MET A 267 9.96 -4.10 -3.52
CA MET A 267 9.63 -3.45 -4.78
C MET A 267 8.14 -3.29 -5.03
N ILE A 268 7.29 -4.23 -4.56
CA ILE A 268 5.83 -4.17 -4.81
C ILE A 268 5.12 -3.14 -3.90
N ALA A 269 5.77 -2.74 -2.82
CA ALA A 269 5.17 -2.04 -1.71
C ALA A 269 4.86 -0.56 -2.02
N VAL A 270 3.60 -0.18 -1.80
CA VAL A 270 3.10 1.21 -1.83
C VAL A 270 1.91 1.36 -0.87
N ALA A 271 2.17 1.30 0.43
CA ALA A 271 1.16 1.23 1.49
C ALA A 271 0.19 0.05 1.33
N GLU A 272 0.71 -1.15 0.99
CA GLU A 272 -0.07 -2.40 0.90
C GLU A 272 -1.32 -2.32 0.04
N ASN A 273 -1.13 -1.75 -1.15
CA ASN A 273 -2.17 -1.50 -2.13
C ASN A 273 -1.94 -2.33 -3.39
N GLY A 274 -3.02 -2.90 -3.93
CA GLY A 274 -3.08 -3.14 -5.37
C GLY A 274 -3.37 -1.83 -6.14
N LEU A 275 -3.52 -1.93 -7.46
CA LEU A 275 -3.53 -0.76 -8.35
C LEU A 275 -4.66 0.25 -8.03
N LEU A 276 -5.92 -0.13 -8.29
CA LEU A 276 -7.07 0.73 -8.02
C LEU A 276 -7.31 0.95 -6.52
N GLU A 277 -6.86 0.02 -5.70
CA GLU A 277 -6.89 0.15 -4.25
C GLU A 277 -6.11 1.39 -3.78
N GLY A 278 -4.88 1.57 -4.28
CA GLY A 278 -4.06 2.74 -3.95
C GLY A 278 -4.76 4.05 -4.30
N PHE A 279 -5.39 4.14 -5.48
CA PHE A 279 -6.18 5.32 -5.83
C PHE A 279 -7.32 5.55 -4.84
N MET A 280 -8.14 4.53 -4.58
CA MET A 280 -9.32 4.66 -3.71
C MET A 280 -8.94 4.96 -2.26
N ARG A 281 -7.86 4.37 -1.74
CA ARG A 281 -7.39 4.65 -0.37
C ARG A 281 -7.02 6.12 -0.22
N TYR A 282 -6.38 6.78 -1.19
CA TYR A 282 -5.99 8.20 -1.07
C TYR A 282 -7.02 9.19 -1.63
N ALA A 283 -7.92 8.76 -2.52
CA ALA A 283 -9.06 9.57 -2.96
C ALA A 283 -10.20 9.58 -1.91
N MET A 284 -10.42 8.46 -1.23
CA MET A 284 -11.57 8.20 -0.37
C MET A 284 -11.21 7.30 0.82
N GLY A 285 -10.30 7.75 1.69
CA GLY A 285 -9.96 7.01 2.90
C GLY A 285 -8.92 7.71 3.77
N ALA A 286 -7.69 7.75 3.28
CA ALA A 286 -6.56 8.40 3.91
C ALA A 286 -6.57 9.91 3.62
N PRO A 287 -6.27 10.75 4.63
CA PRO A 287 -6.31 12.21 4.49
C PRO A 287 -5.11 12.81 3.73
N THR A 288 -4.05 12.03 3.50
CA THR A 288 -2.72 12.54 3.09
C THR A 288 -2.73 13.38 1.81
N ALA A 289 -3.55 13.00 0.81
CA ALA A 289 -3.63 13.73 -0.46
C ALA A 289 -4.16 15.16 -0.31
N PHE A 290 -4.92 15.46 0.75
CA PHE A 290 -5.55 16.77 0.99
C PHE A 290 -4.71 17.69 1.88
N TYR A 291 -3.55 17.24 2.34
CA TYR A 291 -2.65 18.09 3.10
C TYR A 291 -1.99 19.14 2.22
N ASN A 292 -1.46 20.20 2.85
CA ASN A 292 -0.55 21.13 2.20
C ASN A 292 0.65 20.36 1.62
N PRO A 293 1.29 20.87 0.56
CA PRO A 293 2.24 20.09 -0.22
C PRO A 293 3.46 19.59 0.58
N VAL A 294 3.92 20.35 1.58
CA VAL A 294 5.09 19.98 2.40
C VAL A 294 4.77 18.80 3.31
N VAL A 295 3.62 18.84 3.98
CA VAL A 295 3.20 17.74 4.86
C VAL A 295 2.82 16.50 4.04
N ALA A 296 2.09 16.67 2.94
CA ALA A 296 1.77 15.56 2.03
C ALA A 296 3.05 14.85 1.55
N PHE A 297 4.05 15.60 1.08
CA PHE A 297 5.35 15.08 0.68
C PHE A 297 6.02 14.28 1.80
N ALA A 298 6.13 14.86 3.00
CA ALA A 298 6.81 14.21 4.12
C ALA A 298 6.11 12.91 4.52
N ILE A 299 4.78 12.91 4.61
CA ILE A 299 4.00 11.72 4.96
C ILE A 299 4.10 10.66 3.87
N PHE A 300 3.92 10.99 2.59
CA PHE A 300 4.10 10.02 1.50
C PHE A 300 5.51 9.43 1.48
N MET A 301 6.54 10.24 1.71
CA MET A 301 7.92 9.75 1.80
C MET A 301 8.09 8.74 2.94
N ILE A 302 7.57 9.04 4.13
CA ILE A 302 7.65 8.15 5.30
C ILE A 302 6.86 6.87 5.07
N GLU A 303 5.60 6.98 4.65
CA GLU A 303 4.70 5.84 4.47
C GLU A 303 5.21 4.90 3.38
N VAL A 304 5.53 5.42 2.18
CA VAL A 304 5.97 4.57 1.07
C VAL A 304 7.36 3.98 1.33
N THR A 305 8.30 4.73 1.91
CA THR A 305 9.64 4.18 2.22
C THR A 305 9.59 3.16 3.36
N GLY A 306 8.80 3.43 4.40
CA GLY A 306 8.57 2.51 5.51
C GLY A 306 7.94 1.22 5.01
N ASP A 307 6.96 1.33 4.12
CA ASP A 307 6.32 0.18 3.48
C ASP A 307 7.34 -0.64 2.68
N ILE A 308 8.09 -0.05 1.75
CA ILE A 308 9.14 -0.75 0.98
C ILE A 308 10.11 -1.52 1.88
N LYS A 309 10.56 -0.92 2.99
CA LYS A 309 11.48 -1.56 3.92
C LYS A 309 10.82 -2.75 4.61
N THR A 310 9.63 -2.54 5.18
CA THR A 310 8.89 -3.57 5.92
C THR A 310 8.38 -4.69 5.01
N HIS A 311 8.31 -4.45 3.69
CA HIS A 311 7.94 -5.40 2.64
C HIS A 311 9.13 -6.15 2.03
N GLN A 312 10.35 -5.86 2.49
CA GLN A 312 11.51 -6.59 2.02
C GLN A 312 11.69 -7.90 2.79
N TYR A 313 11.10 -8.93 2.25
CA TYR A 313 10.97 -10.21 2.93
C TYR A 313 12.02 -11.25 2.56
N ILE A 314 12.77 -11.03 1.48
CA ILE A 314 13.76 -11.98 0.97
C ILE A 314 15.08 -11.76 1.73
N PRO A 315 15.49 -12.68 2.62
CA PRO A 315 16.68 -12.47 3.43
C PRO A 315 17.95 -12.33 2.58
N GLY A 316 18.91 -11.52 3.04
CA GLY A 316 20.18 -11.27 2.34
C GLY A 316 20.10 -10.28 1.17
N ILE A 317 18.89 -9.83 0.82
CA ILE A 317 18.62 -8.87 -0.25
C ILE A 317 18.29 -7.49 0.33
N PHE A 318 18.80 -6.43 -0.30
CA PHE A 318 18.56 -5.04 0.09
C PHE A 318 17.09 -4.61 -0.14
N PRO A 319 16.48 -3.77 0.73
CA PRO A 319 17.00 -3.30 2.01
C PRO A 319 17.02 -4.39 3.07
N LYS A 320 18.14 -4.57 3.75
CA LYS A 320 18.24 -5.54 4.85
C LYS A 320 17.55 -4.96 6.08
N LEU A 321 16.51 -5.64 6.56
CA LEU A 321 15.92 -5.34 7.86
C LEU A 321 16.73 -6.03 8.97
N PRO A 322 17.05 -5.33 10.07
CA PRO A 322 17.53 -5.97 11.29
C PRO A 322 16.58 -7.09 11.73
N ARG A 323 17.14 -8.18 12.27
CA ARG A 323 16.34 -9.32 12.78
C ARG A 323 15.23 -8.89 13.72
N ARG A 324 15.54 -7.99 14.66
CA ARG A 324 14.59 -7.45 15.66
C ARG A 324 13.36 -6.81 15.00
N ASP A 325 13.52 -6.21 13.82
CA ASP A 325 12.42 -5.55 13.11
C ASP A 325 11.52 -6.62 12.47
N ILE A 326 12.12 -7.67 11.90
CA ILE A 326 11.36 -8.82 11.36
C ILE A 326 10.61 -9.56 12.48
N GLU A 327 11.20 -9.65 13.67
CA GLU A 327 10.58 -10.29 14.84
C GLU A 327 9.28 -9.60 15.30
N VAL A 328 9.11 -8.32 15.00
CA VAL A 328 7.90 -7.57 15.36
C VAL A 328 6.97 -7.33 14.16
N LEU A 329 7.42 -7.56 12.93
CA LEU A 329 6.66 -7.32 11.68
C LEU A 329 6.04 -8.63 11.16
N HIS A 330 4.78 -8.87 11.54
CA HIS A 330 4.03 -10.07 11.16
C HIS A 330 3.22 -9.93 9.88
N HIS A 331 2.94 -8.70 9.41
CA HIS A 331 2.11 -8.49 8.21
C HIS A 331 2.61 -9.30 7.03
N SER A 332 3.91 -9.29 6.81
CA SER A 332 4.65 -10.09 5.83
C SER A 332 4.27 -11.56 5.72
N THR A 333 3.83 -12.18 6.83
CA THR A 333 3.60 -13.63 6.88
C THR A 333 2.45 -14.09 5.97
N HIS A 334 1.45 -13.23 5.73
CA HIS A 334 0.31 -13.60 4.90
C HIS A 334 0.66 -13.66 3.40
N HIS A 335 1.66 -12.87 2.96
CA HIS A 335 2.25 -12.96 1.61
C HIS A 335 2.95 -14.29 1.34
N TYR A 336 3.27 -15.04 2.40
CA TYR A 336 3.87 -16.36 2.31
C TYR A 336 2.91 -17.50 2.64
N GLY A 337 1.67 -17.27 3.07
CA GLY A 337 0.93 -18.37 3.68
C GLY A 337 -0.54 -18.08 3.96
N PRO A 338 -1.09 -18.54 5.11
CA PRO A 338 -2.49 -18.30 5.42
C PRO A 338 -2.78 -16.80 5.39
N LEU A 339 -4.02 -16.43 5.09
CA LEU A 339 -4.49 -15.07 4.83
C LEU A 339 -4.30 -14.05 5.97
N GLU A 340 -3.77 -14.48 7.11
CA GLU A 340 -3.63 -13.67 8.32
C GLU A 340 -2.15 -13.39 8.60
N PRO A 341 -1.81 -12.20 9.13
CA PRO A 341 -2.70 -11.17 9.67
C PRO A 341 -3.20 -10.16 8.63
N TYR A 342 -4.36 -9.55 8.90
CA TYR A 342 -4.96 -8.49 8.09
C TYR A 342 -4.62 -7.08 8.59
N SER A 343 -4.23 -6.91 9.85
CA SER A 343 -3.77 -5.60 10.36
C SER A 343 -2.39 -5.21 9.83
N ILE A 344 -1.87 -4.05 10.24
CA ILE A 344 -0.47 -3.64 9.99
C ILE A 344 0.53 -4.64 10.62
N GLY A 345 0.06 -5.49 11.55
CA GLY A 345 0.79 -6.68 11.97
C GLY A 345 2.05 -6.40 12.80
N ILE A 346 2.14 -5.25 13.48
CA ILE A 346 3.25 -4.95 14.40
C ILE A 346 2.91 -5.50 15.79
N GLY A 347 3.81 -6.30 16.36
CA GLY A 347 3.68 -6.90 17.69
C GLY A 347 4.90 -6.65 18.58
N THR A 348 4.89 -5.59 19.39
CA THR A 348 6.03 -5.26 20.27
C THR A 348 6.07 -6.05 21.58
N ARG A 349 5.06 -6.89 21.88
CA ARG A 349 4.95 -7.67 23.13
C ARG A 349 6.08 -8.68 23.37
N LYS A 350 6.86 -9.05 22.36
CA LYS A 350 7.87 -10.12 22.46
C LYS A 350 9.29 -9.68 22.76
N LEU A 351 9.60 -8.38 22.83
CA LEU A 351 10.92 -7.94 23.29
C LEU A 351 10.99 -8.10 24.81
N PRO A 352 11.74 -9.09 25.36
CA PRO A 352 11.90 -9.18 26.79
C PRO A 352 12.63 -7.92 27.27
N GLN A 353 12.01 -7.19 28.21
CA GLN A 353 12.61 -6.03 28.88
C GLN A 353 13.98 -6.33 29.54
N ALA A 354 14.34 -7.60 29.69
CA ALA A 354 15.42 -8.05 30.55
C ALA A 354 16.84 -7.95 29.95
N ASP A 355 17.01 -7.80 28.63
CA ASP A 355 18.35 -7.78 28.00
C ASP A 355 18.64 -6.56 27.09
N CYS A 356 17.77 -5.55 27.08
CA CYS A 356 18.01 -4.31 26.34
C CYS A 356 18.90 -3.34 27.15
N SER A 357 20.17 -3.71 27.36
CA SER A 357 21.23 -2.78 27.77
C SER A 357 21.78 -1.94 26.61
N ILE A 358 21.18 -2.07 25.42
CA ILE A 358 21.47 -1.24 24.25
C ILE A 358 20.26 -0.33 24.02
N ASP A 359 20.38 0.86 24.57
CA ASP A 359 19.78 2.14 24.18
C ASP A 359 19.04 2.11 22.82
N SER A 360 17.80 1.61 22.78
CA SER A 360 16.87 1.90 21.67
C SER A 360 16.17 3.22 21.98
N THR A 361 16.96 4.28 22.11
CA THR A 361 16.58 5.69 22.24
C THR A 361 15.97 6.28 20.98
N GLU A 362 15.50 5.47 20.03
CA GLU A 362 14.65 6.02 18.98
C GLU A 362 13.26 6.26 19.58
N PRO A 363 12.80 7.53 19.64
CA PRO A 363 11.60 7.88 20.37
C PRO A 363 10.40 7.32 19.62
N THR A 364 9.98 6.10 19.96
CA THR A 364 8.73 5.53 19.43
C THR A 364 7.51 6.15 20.12
N ASP A 365 7.70 7.02 21.11
CA ASP A 365 6.62 7.65 21.89
C ASP A 365 5.61 8.46 21.07
N TRP A 366 6.00 8.94 19.89
CA TRP A 366 5.08 9.63 19.00
C TRP A 366 4.16 8.68 18.21
N ILE A 367 4.50 7.39 18.10
CA ILE A 367 3.69 6.37 17.43
C ILE A 367 2.59 5.91 18.41
N PRO A 368 1.30 6.03 18.05
CA PRO A 368 0.23 5.56 18.93
C PRO A 368 0.29 4.05 19.19
N ASP A 369 -0.14 3.61 20.39
CA ASP A 369 -0.19 2.19 20.77
C ASP A 369 -1.01 1.33 19.80
N ALA A 370 -2.03 1.93 19.17
CA ALA A 370 -2.85 1.28 18.15
C ALA A 370 -2.04 0.81 16.93
N VAL A 371 -0.90 1.44 16.64
CA VAL A 371 0.04 1.03 15.59
C VAL A 371 1.10 0.09 16.14
N LYS A 372 1.68 0.41 17.32
CA LYS A 372 2.75 -0.38 17.97
C LYS A 372 2.36 -1.83 18.25
N ASN A 373 1.08 -2.08 18.58
CA ASN A 373 0.55 -3.41 18.85
C ASN A 373 -0.63 -3.71 17.92
N SER A 374 -0.49 -3.37 16.64
CA SER A 374 -1.53 -3.54 15.63
C SER A 374 -1.98 -4.99 15.47
N VAL A 375 -1.08 -5.97 15.67
CA VAL A 375 -1.38 -7.41 15.60
C VAL A 375 -2.46 -7.86 16.58
N ARG A 376 -2.65 -7.12 17.68
CA ARG A 376 -3.68 -7.41 18.69
C ARG A 376 -5.09 -7.42 18.08
N LEU A 377 -5.32 -6.63 17.04
CA LEU A 377 -6.61 -6.61 16.36
C LEU A 377 -6.89 -7.95 15.66
N ASP A 378 -5.89 -8.59 15.07
CA ASP A 378 -6.00 -9.95 14.53
C ASP A 378 -6.21 -10.97 15.65
N GLU A 379 -5.46 -10.88 16.75
CA GLU A 379 -5.64 -11.76 17.92
C GLU A 379 -7.10 -11.73 18.43
N GLU A 380 -7.68 -10.53 18.54
CA GLU A 380 -9.05 -10.34 19.03
C GLU A 380 -10.13 -10.75 18.03
N LEU A 381 -9.90 -10.57 16.73
CA LEU A 381 -10.93 -10.79 15.70
C LEU A 381 -10.90 -12.19 15.09
N THR A 382 -9.73 -12.82 14.96
CA THR A 382 -9.57 -14.14 14.34
C THR A 382 -8.95 -15.19 15.26
N GLY A 383 -8.42 -14.79 16.42
CA GLY A 383 -7.63 -15.66 17.28
C GLY A 383 -6.20 -15.88 16.75
N PHE A 384 -5.75 -15.03 15.82
CA PHE A 384 -4.41 -15.10 15.23
C PHE A 384 -3.33 -15.24 16.31
N GLN A 385 -2.37 -16.13 16.04
CA GLN A 385 -1.21 -16.34 16.92
C GLN A 385 0.04 -15.80 16.21
N PRO A 386 0.70 -14.75 16.74
CA PRO A 386 1.91 -14.20 16.14
C PRO A 386 3.05 -15.23 16.03
N ASP A 387 3.13 -16.16 16.98
CA ASP A 387 4.10 -17.27 16.97
C ASP A 387 3.56 -18.53 16.27
N ASN A 388 3.44 -18.46 14.96
CA ASN A 388 2.98 -19.58 14.15
C ASN A 388 4.14 -20.24 13.36
N PRO A 389 3.94 -21.46 12.83
CA PRO A 389 4.97 -22.17 12.08
C PRO A 389 5.50 -21.40 10.86
N THR A 390 4.65 -20.63 10.17
CA THR A 390 5.05 -19.80 9.02
C THR A 390 6.04 -18.73 9.44
N PHE A 391 5.73 -18.00 10.52
CA PHE A 391 6.60 -16.97 11.06
C PHE A 391 7.95 -17.53 11.54
N ARG A 392 7.94 -18.67 12.24
CA ARG A 392 9.19 -19.37 12.62
C ARG A 392 10.01 -19.80 11.41
N GLY A 393 9.36 -20.21 10.33
CA GLY A 393 10.02 -20.51 9.05
C GLY A 393 10.72 -19.28 8.45
N ILE A 394 10.07 -18.12 8.47
CA ILE A 394 10.66 -16.85 7.99
C ILE A 394 11.90 -16.49 8.83
N LEU A 395 11.82 -16.58 10.17
CA LEU A 395 12.96 -16.32 11.04
C LEU A 395 14.12 -17.29 10.80
N SER A 396 13.82 -18.57 10.55
CA SER A 396 14.84 -19.56 10.20
C SER A 396 15.52 -19.27 8.86
N LEU A 397 14.77 -18.83 7.84
CA LEU A 397 15.34 -18.37 6.58
C LEU A 397 16.21 -17.13 6.79
N TYR A 398 15.77 -16.20 7.64
CA TYR A 398 16.59 -15.04 8.00
C TYR A 398 17.94 -15.48 8.58
N ASP A 399 17.93 -16.36 9.58
CA ASP A 399 19.15 -16.83 10.26
C ASP A 399 20.11 -17.56 9.31
N LYS A 400 19.57 -18.27 8.31
CA LYS A 400 20.34 -19.03 7.33
C LYS A 400 21.06 -18.15 6.31
N TYR A 401 20.50 -16.99 5.94
CA TYR A 401 20.98 -16.19 4.81
C TYR A 401 21.52 -14.81 5.19
N HIS A 402 21.44 -14.40 6.46
CA HIS A 402 22.05 -13.16 6.96
C HIS A 402 23.32 -13.36 7.79
N ASN A 403 23.56 -14.57 8.26
CA ASN A 403 24.83 -15.00 8.88
C ASN A 403 25.64 -15.79 7.86
#